data_AF-A0A0M3IPU0-F1
#
_entry.id   AF-A0A0M3IPU0-F1
#
_cell.length_a   1.000
_cell.length_b   1.000
_cell.length_c   1.000
_cell.angle_alpha   90.00
_cell.angle_beta   90.00
_cell.angle_gamma   90.00
#
_symmetry.space_group_name_H-M   'P 1'
#
loop_
_entity.id
_entity.type
_entity.pdbx_description
1 polymer ?
#
loop_
_entity_poly.entity_id
_entity_poly.type
_entity_poly.pdbx_seq_one_letter_code
_entity_poly.pdbx_strand_id
1 'polypeptide(L)'
;MVPRECIILPSSSKSFEDSSHMGKRMNSLETALKRADITFTEFNDLNSIDTKIVEKLLNIKYKGMHISEQQRKCLGALALHLHIVDDMQMYEDHFQLLDYKSAGYMYLDMAAVKALELFSLSYDEDTAIGQSGTLFDLVNKCRTHQGQRLLRDWMRRPLFDLRRINERLDVVEALCEMGACRDVLYEDLLRRVPDVASISRKLLHKKATLQVEKYLIRSKLEPIRLALLQFDKFAALIETTVDVTYFEENGIYRIRPSIDDRLLETFESMQNIEQQCQKEFTKISGNFTESAKLDSNPQYGFFFRVTLKAEKSIRQAGLKILETTKGSGVRFTSKALEALNNEYKELQKQYDSSQSELIKMVIETCGAFVFLFLFLSR
;
A
#
# COMPACT_ATOMS: atom_id res chain seq x y z
N MET A 1 -6.72 4.76 -20.75
CA MET A 1 -7.16 3.77 -21.76
C MET A 1 -7.64 4.56 -22.95
N VAL A 2 -7.15 4.23 -24.15
CA VAL A 2 -7.90 4.49 -25.38
C VAL A 2 -8.96 3.38 -25.42
N PRO A 3 -10.25 3.72 -25.25
CA PRO A 3 -11.32 2.73 -25.23
C PRO A 3 -11.38 1.97 -26.56
N ARG A 4 -11.80 0.69 -26.55
CA ARG A 4 -12.05 -0.06 -27.80
C ARG A 4 -13.36 0.37 -28.47
N GLU A 5 -14.33 0.72 -27.64
CA GLU A 5 -15.62 1.23 -28.06
C GLU A 5 -15.93 2.52 -27.30
N CYS A 6 -16.47 3.52 -27.98
CA CYS A 6 -16.86 4.80 -27.43
C CYS A 6 -18.32 5.10 -27.79
N ILE A 7 -19.14 5.33 -26.76
CA ILE A 7 -20.50 5.81 -26.96
C ILE A 7 -20.46 7.33 -27.03
N ILE A 8 -20.97 7.88 -28.13
CA ILE A 8 -21.08 9.32 -28.34
C ILE A 8 -22.51 9.72 -27.98
N LEU A 9 -22.63 10.66 -27.05
CA LEU A 9 -23.92 11.30 -26.73
C LEU A 9 -24.06 12.57 -27.57
N PRO A 10 -25.21 12.75 -28.27
CA PRO A 10 -25.52 14.01 -28.90
C PRO A 10 -25.53 15.11 -27.82
N SER A 11 -24.83 16.22 -28.06
CA SER A 11 -24.85 17.35 -27.13
C SER A 11 -26.25 17.95 -27.05
N SER A 12 -26.88 17.85 -25.88
CA SER A 12 -28.22 18.42 -25.63
C SER A 12 -28.24 19.95 -25.56
N SER A 13 -27.12 20.63 -25.76
CA SER A 13 -27.03 22.09 -25.76
C SER A 13 -27.54 22.66 -27.09
N LYS A 14 -28.86 22.86 -27.20
CA LYS A 14 -29.46 23.91 -28.04
C LYS A 14 -29.23 25.30 -27.42
N SER A 15 -28.03 25.59 -26.91
CA SER A 15 -27.67 26.91 -26.43
C SER A 15 -26.77 27.57 -27.48
N PHE A 16 -27.40 28.25 -28.44
CA PHE A 16 -26.90 29.43 -29.18
C PHE A 16 -25.39 29.53 -29.51
N GLU A 17 -24.69 28.44 -29.76
CA GLU A 17 -23.37 28.43 -30.41
C GLU A 17 -23.48 27.66 -31.73
N ASP A 18 -23.03 28.31 -32.81
CA ASP A 18 -23.21 27.93 -34.20
C ASP A 18 -23.19 26.42 -34.47
N SER A 19 -24.28 25.93 -35.08
CA SER A 19 -24.41 24.56 -35.60
C SER A 19 -23.23 24.13 -36.49
N SER A 20 -22.55 25.07 -37.13
CA SER A 20 -21.34 24.85 -37.94
C SER A 20 -20.10 24.50 -37.11
N HIS A 21 -19.94 25.08 -35.92
CA HIS A 21 -18.81 24.81 -35.02
C HIS A 21 -18.96 23.48 -34.29
N MET A 22 -20.20 23.13 -33.94
CA MET A 22 -20.54 21.85 -33.30
C MET A 22 -20.36 20.67 -34.26
N GLY A 23 -20.80 20.80 -35.52
CA GLY A 23 -20.54 19.79 -36.57
C GLY A 23 -19.06 19.58 -36.86
N LYS A 24 -18.25 20.66 -36.87
CA LYS A 24 -16.78 20.56 -37.01
C LYS A 24 -16.12 19.84 -35.84
N ARG A 25 -16.57 20.08 -34.60
CA ARG A 25 -16.07 19.39 -33.40
C ARG A 25 -16.39 17.89 -33.44
N MET A 26 -17.61 17.52 -33.81
CA MET A 26 -18.01 16.10 -33.90
C MET A 26 -17.22 15.36 -34.99
N ASN A 27 -17.05 15.98 -36.16
CA ASN A 27 -16.20 15.44 -37.23
C ASN A 27 -14.72 15.29 -36.79
N SER A 28 -14.18 16.23 -36.01
CA SER A 28 -12.82 16.11 -35.46
C SER A 28 -12.68 14.99 -34.43
N LEU A 29 -13.70 14.76 -33.60
CA LEU A 29 -13.74 13.68 -32.62
C LEU A 29 -13.83 12.33 -33.32
N GLU A 30 -14.75 12.15 -34.27
CA GLU A 30 -14.84 10.93 -35.08
C GLU A 30 -13.53 10.63 -35.80
N THR A 31 -12.89 11.65 -36.36
CA THR A 31 -11.60 11.50 -37.03
C THR A 31 -10.52 11.04 -36.04
N ALA A 32 -10.51 11.57 -34.81
CA ALA A 32 -9.59 11.15 -33.76
C ALA A 32 -9.88 9.71 -33.27
N LEU A 33 -11.15 9.34 -33.11
CA LEU A 33 -11.58 7.99 -32.73
C LEU A 33 -11.22 6.96 -33.80
N LYS A 34 -11.46 7.27 -35.08
CA LYS A 34 -11.05 6.46 -36.23
C LYS A 34 -9.53 6.28 -36.28
N ARG A 35 -8.75 7.34 -36.08
CA ARG A 35 -7.28 7.27 -35.99
C ARG A 35 -6.77 6.43 -34.81
N ALA A 36 -7.58 6.29 -33.77
CA ALA A 36 -7.24 5.57 -32.55
C ALA A 36 -7.82 4.15 -32.49
N ASP A 37 -8.40 3.65 -33.60
CA ASP A 37 -9.07 2.34 -33.71
C ASP A 37 -10.18 2.11 -32.69
N ILE A 38 -10.95 3.15 -32.42
CA ILE A 38 -12.07 3.10 -31.47
C ILE A 38 -13.35 2.95 -32.27
N THR A 39 -14.05 1.84 -32.09
CA THR A 39 -15.42 1.71 -32.58
C THR A 39 -16.28 2.73 -31.86
N PHE A 40 -17.18 3.42 -32.56
CA PHE A 40 -18.04 4.39 -31.89
C PHE A 40 -19.49 4.22 -32.31
N THR A 41 -20.36 4.44 -31.33
CA THR A 41 -21.81 4.26 -31.46
C THR A 41 -22.49 5.53 -30.98
N GLU A 42 -23.34 6.13 -31.81
CA GLU A 42 -24.14 7.29 -31.42
C GLU A 42 -25.37 6.85 -30.64
N PHE A 43 -25.53 7.37 -29.42
CA PHE A 43 -26.66 7.07 -28.56
C PHE A 43 -27.74 8.15 -28.71
N ASN A 44 -28.76 7.85 -29.52
CA ASN A 44 -29.75 8.86 -29.94
C ASN A 44 -30.89 9.09 -28.94
N ASP A 45 -31.16 8.16 -28.02
CA ASP A 45 -32.30 8.24 -27.11
C ASP A 45 -31.95 8.85 -25.74
N LEU A 46 -31.59 10.13 -25.73
CA LEU A 46 -31.19 10.85 -24.51
C LEU A 46 -32.31 10.95 -23.45
N ASN A 47 -33.57 10.89 -23.87
CA ASN A 47 -34.72 11.04 -22.98
C ASN A 47 -35.01 9.77 -22.17
N SER A 48 -34.54 8.62 -22.63
CA SER A 48 -34.64 7.33 -21.92
C SER A 48 -33.66 7.19 -20.74
N ILE A 49 -32.68 8.09 -20.61
CA ILE A 49 -31.61 7.97 -19.61
C ILE A 49 -32.13 8.35 -18.22
N ASP A 50 -32.54 7.35 -17.43
CA ASP A 50 -32.76 7.53 -16.00
C ASP A 50 -31.43 7.56 -15.24
N THR A 51 -30.98 8.75 -14.88
CA THR A 51 -29.75 8.97 -14.10
C THR A 51 -29.76 8.33 -12.71
N LYS A 52 -30.93 8.00 -12.15
CA LYS A 52 -31.06 7.30 -10.86
C LYS A 52 -30.63 5.84 -10.94
N ILE A 53 -30.61 5.25 -12.13
CA ILE A 53 -30.11 3.88 -12.36
C ILE A 53 -28.63 3.80 -11.95
N VAL A 54 -27.84 4.85 -12.24
CA VAL A 54 -26.42 4.88 -11.90
C VAL A 54 -26.21 4.73 -10.39
N GLU A 55 -27.04 5.38 -9.56
CA GLU A 55 -26.96 5.25 -8.09
C GLU A 55 -27.33 3.86 -7.59
N LYS A 56 -28.24 3.16 -8.29
CA LYS A 56 -28.63 1.78 -7.96
C LYS A 56 -27.57 0.75 -8.37
N LEU A 57 -26.82 1.01 -9.45
CA LEU A 57 -25.74 0.12 -9.89
C LEU A 57 -24.52 0.17 -8.96
N LEU A 58 -24.27 1.34 -8.36
CA LEU A 58 -23.09 1.55 -7.53
C LEU A 58 -23.22 0.86 -6.17
N ASN A 59 -22.16 0.17 -5.76
CA ASN A 59 -22.05 -0.38 -4.42
C ASN A 59 -22.22 0.74 -3.37
N ILE A 60 -22.81 0.40 -2.22
CA ILE A 60 -23.13 1.31 -1.10
C ILE A 60 -21.97 2.27 -0.76
N LYS A 61 -20.72 1.78 -0.82
CA LYS A 61 -19.52 2.59 -0.55
C LYS A 61 -19.33 3.78 -1.51
N TYR A 62 -19.88 3.72 -2.72
CA TYR A 62 -19.68 4.70 -3.78
C TYR A 62 -20.92 5.55 -4.09
N LYS A 63 -22.08 5.27 -3.46
CA LYS A 63 -23.33 6.02 -3.69
C LYS A 63 -23.25 7.51 -3.33
N GLY A 64 -22.33 7.89 -2.43
CA GLY A 64 -22.11 9.27 -2.01
C GLY A 64 -21.02 10.04 -2.77
N MET A 65 -20.42 9.46 -3.81
CA MET A 65 -19.37 10.14 -4.58
C MET A 65 -19.95 11.23 -5.48
N HIS A 66 -19.23 12.35 -5.57
CA HIS A 66 -19.63 13.45 -6.45
C HIS A 66 -19.39 13.09 -7.93
N ILE A 67 -20.48 12.73 -8.62
CA ILE A 67 -20.52 12.51 -10.07
C ILE A 67 -21.27 13.67 -10.72
N SER A 68 -20.67 14.35 -11.70
CA SER A 68 -21.33 15.44 -12.42
C SER A 68 -22.54 14.95 -13.21
N GLU A 69 -23.49 15.83 -13.51
CA GLU A 69 -24.69 15.47 -14.27
C GLU A 69 -24.33 14.87 -15.64
N GLN A 70 -23.32 15.43 -16.32
CA GLN A 70 -22.81 14.92 -17.60
C GLN A 70 -22.26 13.50 -17.47
N GLN A 71 -21.48 13.22 -16.42
CA GLN A 71 -20.94 11.89 -16.15
C GLN A 71 -22.06 10.88 -15.86
N ARG A 72 -23.11 11.27 -15.13
CA ARG A 72 -24.28 10.40 -14.90
C ARG A 72 -25.02 10.07 -16.19
N LYS A 73 -25.16 11.04 -17.11
CA LYS A 73 -25.75 10.81 -18.43
C LYS A 73 -24.91 9.83 -19.25
N CYS A 74 -23.58 10.00 -19.29
CA CYS A 74 -22.67 9.05 -19.96
C CYS A 74 -22.77 7.63 -19.38
N LEU A 75 -22.78 7.49 -18.05
CA LEU A 75 -22.90 6.19 -17.38
C LEU A 75 -24.27 5.54 -17.60
N GLY A 76 -25.35 6.34 -17.58
CA GLY A 76 -26.70 5.85 -17.86
C GLY A 76 -26.87 5.38 -19.30
N ALA A 77 -26.33 6.13 -20.27
CA ALA A 77 -26.30 5.70 -21.68
C ALA A 77 -25.50 4.42 -21.88
N LEU A 78 -24.36 4.27 -21.21
CA LEU A 78 -23.58 3.04 -21.21
C LEU A 78 -24.35 1.86 -20.62
N ALA A 79 -25.10 2.08 -19.53
CA ALA A 79 -25.93 1.04 -18.93
C ALA A 79 -27.06 0.58 -19.85
N LEU A 80 -27.67 1.50 -20.61
CA LEU A 80 -28.69 1.17 -21.61
C LEU A 80 -28.08 0.44 -22.82
N HIS A 81 -26.97 0.92 -23.37
CA HIS A 81 -26.28 0.28 -24.50
C HIS A 81 -25.81 -1.15 -24.17
N LEU A 82 -25.36 -1.38 -22.94
CA LEU A 82 -24.94 -2.69 -22.47
C LEU A 82 -26.11 -3.57 -21.98
N HIS A 83 -27.35 -3.11 -22.13
CA HIS A 83 -28.56 -3.81 -21.66
C HIS A 83 -28.52 -4.19 -20.17
N ILE A 84 -27.80 -3.41 -19.35
CA ILE A 84 -27.69 -3.64 -17.91
C ILE A 84 -29.03 -3.36 -17.21
N VAL A 85 -29.80 -2.40 -17.75
CA VAL A 85 -31.11 -1.99 -17.21
C VAL A 85 -32.14 -3.12 -17.31
N ASP A 86 -32.07 -3.95 -18.34
CA ASP A 86 -33.02 -5.06 -18.57
C ASP A 86 -32.91 -6.13 -17.45
N ASP A 87 -31.70 -6.30 -16.90
CA ASP A 87 -31.37 -7.25 -15.81
C ASP A 87 -30.97 -6.54 -14.50
N MET A 88 -31.55 -5.37 -14.21
CA MET A 88 -31.14 -4.48 -13.11
C MET A 88 -31.02 -5.18 -11.74
N GLN A 89 -31.90 -6.15 -11.44
CA GLN A 89 -31.87 -6.93 -10.20
C GLN A 89 -30.57 -7.74 -10.02
N MET A 90 -29.88 -8.10 -11.11
CA MET A 90 -28.61 -8.83 -11.06
C MET A 90 -27.41 -7.91 -10.80
N TYR A 91 -27.53 -6.63 -11.14
CA TYR A 91 -26.42 -5.68 -11.19
C TYR A 91 -26.45 -4.62 -10.09
N GLU A 92 -27.55 -4.55 -9.34
CA GLU A 92 -27.74 -3.64 -8.22
C GLU A 92 -26.62 -3.78 -7.18
N ASP A 93 -26.02 -2.67 -6.76
CA ASP A 93 -24.93 -2.60 -5.77
C ASP A 93 -23.60 -3.33 -6.12
N HIS A 94 -23.41 -3.76 -7.36
CA HIS A 94 -22.22 -4.52 -7.76
C HIS A 94 -21.09 -3.68 -8.39
N PHE A 95 -21.38 -2.48 -8.90
CA PHE A 95 -20.39 -1.66 -9.60
C PHE A 95 -19.59 -0.76 -8.66
N GLN A 96 -18.29 -0.64 -8.96
CA GLN A 96 -17.40 0.32 -8.32
C GLN A 96 -17.12 1.48 -9.28
N LEU A 97 -17.18 2.70 -8.77
CA LEU A 97 -16.70 3.87 -9.51
C LEU A 97 -15.20 4.03 -9.29
N LEU A 98 -14.45 4.09 -10.40
CA LEU A 98 -13.01 4.33 -10.39
C LEU A 98 -12.72 5.64 -11.14
N ASP A 99 -12.08 6.61 -10.46
CA ASP A 99 -11.58 7.81 -11.12
C ASP A 99 -10.32 7.46 -11.91
N TYR A 100 -10.47 7.38 -13.23
CA TYR A 100 -9.40 7.02 -14.16
C TYR A 100 -8.51 8.22 -14.54
N LYS A 101 -8.11 9.04 -13.57
CA LYS A 101 -7.05 10.05 -13.78
C LYS A 101 -5.71 9.34 -13.99
N SER A 102 -4.86 9.90 -14.86
CA SER A 102 -3.47 9.43 -15.07
C SER A 102 -2.55 9.62 -13.85
N ALA A 103 -3.07 10.09 -12.71
CA ALA A 103 -2.29 10.30 -11.50
C ALA A 103 -1.72 8.96 -11.01
N GLY A 104 -0.38 8.87 -10.96
CA GLY A 104 0.35 7.70 -10.47
C GLY A 104 0.77 6.67 -11.51
N TYR A 105 0.51 6.89 -12.81
CA TYR A 105 0.95 6.01 -13.90
C TYR A 105 1.64 6.79 -15.02
N MET A 106 2.58 6.14 -15.71
CA MET A 106 3.23 6.71 -16.89
C MET A 106 2.22 6.87 -18.03
N TYR A 107 2.23 8.03 -18.67
CA TYR A 107 1.43 8.27 -19.87
C TYR A 107 2.07 7.57 -21.08
N LEU A 108 1.29 6.71 -21.73
CA LEU A 108 1.64 6.07 -23.00
C LEU A 108 0.58 6.48 -24.02
N ASP A 109 0.99 7.20 -25.06
CA ASP A 109 0.13 7.50 -26.20
C ASP A 109 0.09 6.32 -27.19
N MET A 110 -0.83 6.36 -28.16
CA MET A 110 -0.97 5.27 -29.12
C MET A 110 0.25 5.13 -30.04
N ALA A 111 0.97 6.22 -30.30
CA ALA A 111 2.19 6.18 -31.08
C ALA A 111 3.28 5.37 -30.35
N ALA A 112 3.49 5.61 -29.05
CA ALA A 112 4.42 4.83 -28.24
C ALA A 112 3.99 3.37 -28.10
N VAL A 113 2.70 3.09 -27.88
CA VAL A 113 2.17 1.71 -27.79
C VAL A 113 2.45 0.93 -29.08
N LYS A 114 2.31 1.57 -30.25
CA LYS A 114 2.59 0.98 -31.56
C LYS A 114 4.10 0.84 -31.80
N ALA A 115 4.88 1.89 -31.55
CA ALA A 115 6.32 1.90 -31.77
C ALA A 115 7.08 0.89 -30.89
N LEU A 116 6.55 0.61 -29.68
CA LEU A 116 7.09 -0.39 -28.76
C LEU A 116 6.46 -1.78 -28.95
N GLU A 117 5.56 -1.94 -29.93
CA GLU A 117 4.87 -3.20 -30.24
C GLU A 117 4.31 -3.87 -28.97
N LEU A 118 3.69 -3.08 -28.07
CA LEU A 118 3.29 -3.58 -26.75
C LEU A 118 2.18 -4.64 -26.86
N PHE A 119 1.28 -4.50 -27.83
CA PHE A 119 0.14 -5.38 -28.07
C PHE A 119 -0.15 -5.50 -29.56
N SER A 120 -0.74 -6.62 -29.98
CA SER A 120 -1.26 -6.79 -31.34
C SER A 120 -2.37 -5.76 -31.61
N LEU A 121 -2.21 -4.97 -32.66
CA LEU A 121 -3.23 -4.02 -33.13
C LEU A 121 -3.93 -4.61 -34.36
N SER A 122 -5.24 -4.40 -34.45
CA SER A 122 -6.18 -5.02 -35.39
C SER A 122 -5.95 -4.74 -36.88
N TYR A 123 -4.99 -3.88 -37.24
CA TYR A 123 -4.75 -3.44 -38.63
C TYR A 123 -3.81 -4.34 -39.45
N ASP A 124 -3.18 -5.34 -38.84
CA ASP A 124 -2.17 -6.21 -39.48
C ASP A 124 -2.72 -7.63 -39.78
N GLU A 125 -3.98 -7.76 -40.22
CA GLU A 125 -4.50 -9.06 -40.70
C GLU A 125 -3.89 -9.47 -42.06
N ASP A 126 -3.46 -8.52 -42.89
CA ASP A 126 -2.86 -8.79 -44.22
C ASP A 126 -1.34 -9.05 -44.19
N THR A 127 -0.69 -8.88 -43.04
CA THR A 127 0.75 -9.17 -42.80
C THR A 127 0.95 -10.43 -41.94
N ALA A 128 -0.08 -11.29 -41.87
CA ALA A 128 -0.11 -12.54 -41.11
C ALA A 128 0.79 -13.68 -41.63
N ILE A 129 1.79 -13.37 -42.46
CA ILE A 129 2.82 -14.32 -42.89
C ILE A 129 4.17 -13.82 -42.36
N GLY A 130 4.37 -13.95 -41.04
CA GLY A 130 5.70 -13.94 -40.44
C GLY A 130 6.02 -12.85 -39.41
N GLN A 131 5.07 -12.09 -38.87
CA GLN A 131 5.38 -11.13 -37.81
C GLN A 131 5.60 -11.81 -36.45
N SER A 132 6.81 -11.60 -35.95
CA SER A 132 7.33 -11.88 -34.61
C SER A 132 6.40 -11.32 -33.52
N GLY A 133 6.16 -12.07 -32.44
CA GLY A 133 5.19 -11.71 -31.39
C GLY A 133 5.45 -10.36 -30.70
N THR A 134 4.42 -9.82 -30.05
CA THR A 134 4.48 -8.51 -29.34
C THR A 134 5.27 -8.60 -28.04
N LEU A 135 5.63 -7.47 -27.42
CA LEU A 135 6.27 -7.48 -26.10
C LEU A 135 5.40 -8.20 -25.06
N PHE A 136 4.07 -8.03 -25.15
CA PHE A 136 3.15 -8.77 -24.29
C PHE A 136 3.26 -10.28 -24.52
N ASP A 137 3.35 -10.76 -25.76
CA ASP A 137 3.46 -12.19 -26.06
C ASP A 137 4.79 -12.79 -25.59
N LEU A 138 5.86 -11.98 -25.62
CA LEU A 138 7.17 -12.36 -25.09
C LEU A 138 7.12 -12.54 -23.56
N VAL A 139 6.63 -11.52 -22.84
CA VAL A 139 6.66 -11.46 -21.36
C VAL A 139 5.56 -12.31 -20.73
N ASN A 140 4.40 -12.42 -21.38
CA ASN A 140 3.26 -13.13 -20.82
C ASN A 140 3.47 -14.64 -20.79
N LYS A 141 3.93 -15.13 -19.65
CA LYS A 141 3.96 -16.55 -19.30
C LYS A 141 2.93 -16.91 -18.23
N CYS A 142 1.95 -16.05 -17.96
CA CYS A 142 0.98 -16.26 -16.88
C CYS A 142 0.12 -17.52 -17.13
N ARG A 143 0.02 -18.37 -16.10
CA ARG A 143 -0.79 -19.60 -16.13
C ARG A 143 -2.29 -19.38 -16.00
N THR A 144 -2.71 -18.23 -15.46
CA THR A 144 -4.12 -17.90 -15.21
C THR A 144 -4.58 -16.74 -16.09
N HIS A 145 -5.85 -16.75 -16.50
CA HIS A 145 -6.45 -15.66 -17.28
C HIS A 145 -6.44 -14.34 -16.50
N GLN A 146 -6.59 -14.42 -15.17
CA GLN A 146 -6.50 -13.29 -14.25
C GLN A 146 -5.10 -12.67 -14.29
N GLY A 147 -4.05 -13.49 -14.23
CA GLY A 147 -2.66 -13.03 -14.34
C GLY A 147 -2.38 -12.38 -15.70
N GLN A 148 -2.87 -12.98 -16.79
CA GLN A 148 -2.72 -12.41 -18.14
C GLN A 148 -3.40 -11.04 -18.26
N ARG A 149 -4.60 -10.88 -17.69
CA ARG A 149 -5.30 -9.58 -17.65
C ARG A 149 -4.55 -8.56 -16.81
N LEU A 150 -4.06 -8.95 -15.63
CA LEU A 150 -3.29 -8.08 -14.74
C LEU A 150 -1.98 -7.62 -15.38
N LEU A 151 -1.22 -8.53 -16.00
CA LEU A 151 0.02 -8.21 -16.71
C LEU A 151 -0.24 -7.23 -17.86
N ARG A 152 -1.31 -7.47 -18.63
CA ARG A 152 -1.73 -6.56 -19.70
C ARG A 152 -2.02 -5.16 -19.15
N ASP A 153 -2.69 -5.07 -18.01
CA ASP A 153 -2.96 -3.79 -17.34
C ASP A 153 -1.68 -3.12 -16.84
N TRP A 154 -0.73 -3.86 -16.27
CA TRP A 154 0.55 -3.33 -15.80
C TRP A 154 1.41 -2.79 -16.95
N MET A 155 1.48 -3.51 -18.07
CA MET A 155 2.20 -3.03 -19.27
C MET A 155 1.54 -1.80 -19.88
N ARG A 156 0.19 -1.74 -19.83
CA ARG A 156 -0.56 -0.58 -20.31
C ARG A 156 -0.41 0.64 -19.40
N ARG A 157 -0.15 0.42 -18.11
CA ARG A 157 -0.08 1.46 -17.09
C ARG A 157 1.13 1.23 -16.21
N PRO A 158 2.33 1.52 -16.72
CA PRO A 158 3.53 1.43 -15.91
C PRO A 158 3.41 2.35 -14.72
N LEU A 159 3.88 1.89 -13.56
CA LEU A 159 3.89 2.67 -12.33
C LEU A 159 4.89 3.83 -12.46
N PHE A 160 4.59 4.94 -11.80
CA PHE A 160 5.52 6.06 -11.63
C PHE A 160 6.10 6.13 -10.20
N ASP A 161 5.42 5.51 -9.23
CA ASP A 161 5.81 5.52 -7.82
C ASP A 161 6.94 4.52 -7.55
N LEU A 162 8.11 5.04 -7.15
CA LEU A 162 9.30 4.25 -6.84
C LEU A 162 9.05 3.17 -5.80
N ARG A 163 8.25 3.46 -4.75
CA ARG A 163 8.00 2.48 -3.68
C ARG A 163 7.27 1.26 -4.21
N ARG A 164 6.19 1.50 -4.98
CA ARG A 164 5.39 0.43 -5.60
C ARG A 164 6.15 -0.33 -6.68
N ILE A 165 7.11 0.31 -7.35
CA ILE A 165 8.00 -0.36 -8.29
C ILE A 165 8.90 -1.33 -7.53
N ASN A 166 9.55 -0.87 -6.44
CA ASN A 166 10.41 -1.72 -5.62
C ASN A 166 9.63 -2.86 -4.98
N GLU A 167 8.44 -2.62 -4.42
CA GLU A 167 7.57 -3.69 -3.88
C GLU A 167 7.28 -4.79 -4.92
N ARG A 168 7.10 -4.44 -6.20
CA ARG A 168 6.93 -5.45 -7.27
C ARG A 168 8.23 -6.18 -7.58
N LEU A 169 9.36 -5.48 -7.55
CA LEU A 169 10.68 -6.07 -7.79
C LEU A 169 11.06 -7.02 -6.66
N ASP A 170 10.78 -6.68 -5.40
CA ASP A 170 11.02 -7.53 -4.24
C ASP A 170 10.29 -8.89 -4.38
N VAL A 171 9.03 -8.87 -4.84
CA VAL A 171 8.26 -10.09 -5.10
C VAL A 171 8.85 -10.92 -6.24
N VAL A 172 9.34 -10.26 -7.30
CA VAL A 172 9.99 -10.95 -8.43
C VAL A 172 11.32 -11.55 -8.00
N GLU A 173 12.13 -10.81 -7.24
CA GLU A 173 13.40 -11.26 -6.69
C GLU A 173 13.20 -12.48 -5.78
N ALA A 174 12.25 -12.42 -4.85
CA ALA A 174 11.91 -13.55 -3.99
C ALA A 174 11.54 -14.80 -4.80
N LEU A 175 10.72 -14.68 -5.85
CA LEU A 175 10.36 -15.81 -6.73
C LEU A 175 11.51 -16.29 -7.62
N CYS A 176 12.50 -15.44 -7.91
CA CYS A 176 13.71 -15.82 -8.63
C CYS A 176 14.67 -16.62 -7.74
N GLU A 177 14.82 -16.22 -6.48
CA GLU A 177 15.63 -16.91 -5.49
C GLU A 177 14.99 -18.24 -5.06
N MET A 178 13.66 -18.28 -4.91
CA MET A 178 12.88 -19.44 -4.47
C MET A 178 12.41 -20.28 -5.67
N GLY A 179 13.38 -20.77 -6.46
CA GLY A 179 13.11 -21.41 -7.75
C GLY A 179 12.18 -22.63 -7.69
N ALA A 180 12.36 -23.50 -6.70
CA ALA A 180 11.56 -24.71 -6.61
C ALA A 180 10.12 -24.43 -6.13
N CYS A 181 9.93 -23.37 -5.31
CA CYS A 181 8.61 -22.87 -4.96
C CYS A 181 7.88 -22.25 -6.15
N ARG A 182 8.61 -21.47 -6.95
CA ARG A 182 8.10 -20.92 -8.21
C ARG A 182 7.65 -22.06 -9.13
N ASP A 183 8.40 -23.15 -9.21
CA ASP A 183 8.05 -24.30 -10.06
C ASP A 183 6.78 -25.00 -9.55
N VAL A 184 6.63 -25.22 -8.24
CA VAL A 184 5.38 -25.76 -7.65
C VAL A 184 4.19 -24.83 -7.92
N LEU A 185 4.36 -23.53 -7.70
CA LEU A 185 3.34 -22.53 -7.99
C LEU A 185 2.95 -22.55 -9.46
N TYR A 186 3.93 -22.57 -10.37
CA TYR A 186 3.73 -22.40 -11.79
C TYR A 186 3.23 -23.67 -12.50
N GLU A 187 3.84 -24.83 -12.23
CA GLU A 187 3.51 -26.08 -12.90
C GLU A 187 2.33 -26.82 -12.24
N ASP A 188 2.14 -26.70 -10.92
CA ASP A 188 1.11 -27.46 -10.21
C ASP A 188 -0.10 -26.62 -9.80
N LEU A 189 0.11 -25.53 -9.05
CA LEU A 189 -0.97 -24.82 -8.36
C LEU A 189 -1.73 -23.88 -9.29
N LEU A 190 -1.04 -22.92 -9.93
CA LEU A 190 -1.66 -21.88 -10.75
C LEU A 190 -2.37 -22.45 -11.98
N ARG A 191 -1.87 -23.55 -12.55
CA ARG A 191 -2.51 -24.22 -13.70
C ARG A 191 -3.91 -24.76 -13.37
N ARG A 192 -4.20 -25.02 -12.09
CA ARG A 192 -5.50 -25.52 -11.63
C ARG A 192 -6.50 -24.41 -11.32
N VAL A 193 -6.07 -23.15 -11.31
CA VAL A 193 -6.94 -22.01 -11.01
C VAL A 193 -7.81 -21.69 -12.22
N PRO A 194 -9.15 -21.82 -12.11
CA PRO A 194 -10.04 -21.49 -13.21
C PRO A 194 -10.17 -19.98 -13.40
N ASP A 195 -10.77 -19.56 -14.52
CA ASP A 195 -11.14 -18.15 -14.71
C ASP A 195 -12.34 -17.79 -13.81
N VAL A 196 -12.03 -17.29 -12.61
CA VAL A 196 -12.99 -16.89 -11.58
C VAL A 196 -13.90 -15.78 -12.09
N ALA A 197 -13.39 -14.81 -12.84
CA ALA A 197 -14.21 -13.72 -13.37
C ALA A 197 -15.26 -14.22 -14.38
N SER A 198 -14.90 -15.24 -15.17
CA SER A 198 -15.85 -15.93 -16.06
C SER A 198 -16.89 -16.73 -15.28
N ILE A 199 -16.47 -17.49 -14.26
CA ILE A 199 -17.37 -18.26 -13.41
C ILE A 199 -18.35 -17.36 -12.65
N SER A 200 -17.85 -16.29 -12.01
CA SER A 200 -18.68 -15.33 -11.28
C SER A 200 -19.73 -14.70 -12.18
N ARG A 201 -19.38 -14.34 -13.43
CA ARG A 201 -20.36 -13.86 -14.41
C ARG A 201 -21.43 -14.91 -14.73
N LYS A 202 -21.05 -16.17 -14.95
CA LYS A 202 -22.02 -17.25 -15.22
C LYS A 202 -22.96 -17.49 -14.02
N LEU A 203 -22.43 -17.42 -12.80
CA LEU A 203 -23.22 -17.55 -11.56
C LEU A 203 -24.19 -16.39 -11.41
N LEU A 204 -23.72 -15.15 -11.60
CA LEU A 204 -24.54 -13.94 -11.51
C LEU A 204 -25.74 -14.01 -12.48
N HIS A 205 -25.49 -14.45 -13.71
CA HIS A 205 -26.52 -14.60 -14.74
C HIS A 205 -27.35 -15.88 -14.60
N LYS A 206 -27.15 -16.69 -13.55
CA LYS A 206 -27.82 -17.98 -13.36
C LYS A 206 -27.65 -18.95 -14.53
N LYS A 207 -26.55 -18.81 -15.30
CA LYS A 207 -26.16 -19.65 -16.45
C LYS A 207 -25.06 -20.67 -16.08
N ALA A 208 -24.71 -20.76 -14.80
CA ALA A 208 -23.75 -21.72 -14.30
C ALA A 208 -24.35 -23.13 -14.26
N THR A 209 -23.56 -24.13 -14.66
CA THR A 209 -23.90 -25.54 -14.48
C THR A 209 -23.27 -26.08 -13.19
N LEU A 210 -23.76 -27.21 -12.67
CA LEU A 210 -23.15 -27.90 -11.52
C LEU A 210 -21.67 -28.27 -11.74
N GLN A 211 -21.20 -28.29 -13.00
CA GLN A 211 -19.79 -28.49 -13.32
C GLN A 211 -18.88 -27.37 -12.78
N VAL A 212 -19.41 -26.21 -12.39
CA VAL A 212 -18.65 -25.12 -11.73
C VAL A 212 -17.95 -25.60 -10.45
N GLU A 213 -18.60 -26.49 -9.69
CA GLU A 213 -18.05 -27.09 -8.47
C GLU A 213 -16.73 -27.84 -8.75
N LYS A 214 -16.67 -28.59 -9.86
CA LYS A 214 -15.49 -29.35 -10.28
C LYS A 214 -14.27 -28.45 -10.50
N TYR A 215 -14.48 -27.21 -10.96
CA TYR A 215 -13.40 -26.24 -11.18
C TYR A 215 -12.93 -25.61 -9.87
N LEU A 216 -13.85 -25.32 -8.95
CA LEU A 216 -13.53 -24.72 -7.65
C LEU A 216 -12.79 -25.72 -6.75
N ILE A 217 -13.27 -26.97 -6.64
CA ILE A 217 -12.64 -28.02 -5.84
C ILE A 217 -11.26 -28.41 -6.40
N ARG A 218 -11.09 -28.43 -7.74
CA ARG A 218 -9.80 -28.77 -8.37
C ARG A 218 -8.70 -27.75 -8.11
N SER A 219 -9.04 -26.51 -7.78
CA SER A 219 -8.04 -25.45 -7.63
C SER A 219 -7.04 -25.72 -6.51
N LYS A 220 -7.35 -26.60 -5.53
CA LYS A 220 -6.47 -27.06 -4.43
C LYS A 220 -5.57 -25.93 -3.89
N LEU A 221 -6.16 -24.77 -3.60
CA LEU A 221 -5.45 -23.59 -3.13
C LEU A 221 -5.13 -23.61 -1.63
N GLU A 222 -5.50 -24.69 -0.92
CA GLU A 222 -5.24 -24.84 0.52
C GLU A 222 -3.76 -24.66 0.91
N PRO A 223 -2.75 -25.16 0.16
CA PRO A 223 -1.35 -24.92 0.52
C PRO A 223 -0.99 -23.43 0.55
N ILE A 224 -1.48 -22.65 -0.42
CA ILE A 224 -1.25 -21.20 -0.48
C ILE A 224 -2.00 -20.50 0.66
N ARG A 225 -3.24 -20.91 0.92
CA ARG A 225 -4.05 -20.34 2.01
C ARG A 225 -3.45 -20.61 3.38
N LEU A 226 -2.96 -21.83 3.60
CA LEU A 226 -2.27 -22.20 4.84
C LEU A 226 -0.96 -21.42 4.98
N ALA A 227 -0.17 -21.28 3.92
CA ALA A 227 1.05 -20.49 3.96
C ALA A 227 0.77 -19.02 4.32
N LEU A 228 -0.21 -18.38 3.67
CA LEU A 228 -0.66 -17.02 3.99
C LEU A 228 -1.09 -16.89 5.46
N LEU A 229 -1.91 -17.82 5.94
CA LEU A 229 -2.37 -17.81 7.33
C LEU A 229 -1.21 -17.93 8.34
N GLN A 230 -0.17 -18.71 8.01
CA GLN A 230 1.00 -18.84 8.87
C GLN A 230 1.87 -17.57 8.83
N PHE A 231 1.98 -16.89 7.69
CA PHE A 231 2.64 -15.58 7.61
C PHE A 231 1.88 -14.51 8.39
N ASP A 232 0.56 -14.46 8.29
CA ASP A 232 -0.25 -13.49 9.04
C ASP A 232 -0.04 -13.67 10.55
N LYS A 233 0.06 -14.93 11.02
CA LYS A 233 0.39 -15.24 12.42
C LYS A 233 1.80 -14.81 12.80
N PHE A 234 2.77 -15.03 11.92
CA PHE A 234 4.15 -14.61 12.14
C PHE A 234 4.27 -13.08 12.19
N ALA A 235 3.67 -12.37 11.23
CA ALA A 235 3.63 -10.91 11.19
C ALA A 235 2.95 -10.35 12.44
N ALA A 236 1.79 -10.87 12.83
CA ALA A 236 1.11 -10.47 14.06
C ALA A 236 1.97 -10.71 15.31
N LEU A 237 2.72 -11.83 15.38
CA LEU A 237 3.67 -12.07 16.47
C LEU A 237 4.74 -10.97 16.50
N ILE A 238 5.36 -10.62 15.37
CA ILE A 238 6.38 -9.56 15.31
C ILE A 238 5.80 -8.19 15.66
N GLU A 239 4.65 -7.82 15.08
CA GLU A 239 3.99 -6.51 15.32
C GLU A 239 3.53 -6.33 16.76
N THR A 240 3.13 -7.41 17.44
CA THR A 240 2.78 -7.37 18.86
C THR A 240 4.00 -7.42 19.77
N THR A 241 5.08 -8.08 19.33
CA THR A 241 6.27 -8.30 20.16
C THR A 241 7.30 -7.16 20.09
N VAL A 242 7.48 -6.56 18.92
CA VAL A 242 8.52 -5.56 18.67
C VAL A 242 7.97 -4.14 18.84
N ASP A 243 8.73 -3.31 19.53
CA ASP A 243 8.43 -1.89 19.69
C ASP A 243 8.95 -1.08 18.48
N VAL A 244 8.13 -1.02 17.43
CA VAL A 244 8.44 -0.29 16.19
C VAL A 244 8.63 1.21 16.46
N THR A 245 7.81 1.79 17.34
CA THR A 245 7.90 3.21 17.72
C THR A 245 9.24 3.55 18.34
N TYR A 246 9.74 2.71 19.25
CA TYR A 246 11.05 2.92 19.85
C TYR A 246 12.19 2.78 18.85
N PHE A 247 12.09 1.84 17.90
CA PHE A 247 13.06 1.67 16.83
C PHE A 247 13.12 2.89 15.90
N GLU A 248 11.98 3.47 15.52
CA GLU A 248 11.93 4.67 14.68
C GLU A 248 12.59 5.88 15.34
N GLU A 249 12.44 6.02 16.66
CA GLU A 249 13.01 7.14 17.43
C GLU A 249 14.49 6.94 17.79
N ASN A 250 14.91 5.71 18.11
CA ASN A 250 16.21 5.43 18.71
C ASN A 250 17.13 4.54 17.85
N GLY A 251 16.62 3.93 16.78
CA GLY A 251 17.36 3.04 15.89
C GLY A 251 17.71 1.66 16.48
N ILE A 252 17.11 1.28 17.60
CA ILE A 252 17.41 0.04 18.33
C ILE A 252 16.13 -0.78 18.49
N TYR A 253 16.19 -2.06 18.15
CA TYR A 253 15.08 -2.98 18.37
C TYR A 253 14.96 -3.35 19.85
N ARG A 254 13.73 -3.31 20.37
CA ARG A 254 13.39 -3.78 21.71
C ARG A 254 12.05 -4.50 21.72
N ILE A 255 11.85 -5.32 22.75
CA ILE A 255 10.56 -5.93 23.07
C ILE A 255 9.63 -4.84 23.62
N ARG A 256 8.37 -4.84 23.17
CA ARG A 256 7.36 -3.90 23.67
C ARG A 256 7.14 -4.12 25.18
N PRO A 257 7.24 -3.08 26.01
CA PRO A 257 7.08 -3.22 27.47
C PRO A 257 5.78 -3.92 27.87
N SER A 258 4.69 -3.68 27.16
CA SER A 258 3.34 -4.18 27.47
C SER A 258 3.13 -5.69 27.25
N ILE A 259 4.13 -6.45 26.81
CA ILE A 259 4.02 -7.89 26.58
C ILE A 259 4.10 -8.69 27.87
N ASP A 260 4.84 -8.16 28.83
CA ASP A 260 5.13 -8.83 30.08
C ASP A 260 4.95 -7.83 31.23
N ASP A 261 4.20 -8.22 32.26
CA ASP A 261 3.84 -7.33 33.37
C ASP A 261 5.09 -6.83 34.12
N ARG A 262 6.13 -7.66 34.27
CA ARG A 262 7.37 -7.25 34.96
C ARG A 262 8.17 -6.25 34.13
N LEU A 263 8.20 -6.47 32.81
CA LEU A 263 8.84 -5.55 31.88
C LEU A 263 8.11 -4.19 31.88
N LEU A 264 6.77 -4.21 31.89
CA LEU A 264 5.93 -3.02 31.98
C LEU A 264 6.16 -2.26 33.30
N GLU A 265 6.13 -2.96 34.44
CA GLU A 265 6.39 -2.36 35.77
C GLU A 265 7.76 -1.68 35.83
N THR A 266 8.79 -2.34 35.29
CA THR A 266 10.16 -1.78 35.24
C THR A 266 10.22 -0.55 34.34
N PHE A 267 9.55 -0.60 33.18
CA PHE A 267 9.47 0.53 32.25
C PHE A 267 8.74 1.74 32.85
N GLU A 268 7.60 1.53 33.52
CA GLU A 268 6.87 2.59 34.20
C GLU A 268 7.70 3.23 35.32
N SER A 269 8.47 2.42 36.04
CA SER A 269 9.42 2.90 37.06
C SER A 269 10.53 3.76 36.44
N MET A 270 11.07 3.36 35.29
CA MET A 270 12.05 4.16 34.54
C MET A 270 11.46 5.49 34.04
N GLN A 271 10.24 5.47 33.50
CA GLN A 271 9.52 6.69 33.11
C GLN A 271 9.28 7.62 34.29
N ASN A 272 8.95 7.07 35.47
CA ASN A 272 8.80 7.87 36.68
C ASN A 272 10.13 8.54 37.08
N ILE A 273 11.27 7.86 36.95
CA ILE A 273 12.58 8.49 37.18
C ILE A 273 12.83 9.60 36.15
N GLU A 274 12.53 9.40 34.87
CA GLU A 274 12.67 10.46 33.84
C GLU A 274 11.82 11.70 34.18
N GLN A 275 10.58 11.49 34.66
CA GLN A 275 9.74 12.58 35.15
C GLN A 275 10.34 13.26 36.39
N GLN A 276 10.97 12.52 37.31
CA GLN A 276 11.66 13.09 38.46
C GLN A 276 12.90 13.89 38.04
N CYS A 277 13.68 13.40 37.08
CA CYS A 277 14.79 14.14 36.47
C CYS A 277 14.31 15.46 35.86
N GLN A 278 13.16 15.45 35.18
CA GLN A 278 12.54 16.67 34.62
C GLN A 278 12.05 17.64 35.70
N LYS A 279 11.53 17.13 36.83
CA LYS A 279 11.17 17.95 38.00
C LYS A 279 12.42 18.59 38.61
N GLU A 280 13.51 17.83 38.78
CA GLU A 280 14.79 18.35 39.26
C GLU A 280 15.39 19.38 38.30
N PHE A 281 15.30 19.13 37.00
CA PHE A 281 15.68 20.10 35.98
C PHE A 281 14.94 21.43 36.15
N THR A 282 13.61 21.39 36.31
CA THR A 282 12.78 22.59 36.47
C THR A 282 13.14 23.39 37.72
N LYS A 283 13.46 22.71 38.83
CA LYS A 283 13.92 23.35 40.08
C LYS A 283 15.27 24.06 39.89
N ILE A 284 16.20 23.41 39.18
CA ILE A 284 17.57 23.89 38.99
C ILE A 284 17.62 24.99 37.92
N SER A 285 16.87 24.87 36.83
CA SER A 285 16.81 25.86 35.76
C SER A 285 16.27 27.20 36.23
N GLY A 286 15.37 27.23 37.23
CA GLY A 286 14.86 28.47 37.81
C GLY A 286 15.93 29.31 38.52
N ASN A 287 17.08 28.72 38.88
CA ASN A 287 18.16 29.41 39.58
C ASN A 287 19.20 30.03 38.64
N PHE A 288 19.08 29.81 37.32
CA PHE A 288 20.03 30.30 36.33
C PHE A 288 19.33 31.17 35.28
N THR A 289 19.98 32.26 34.88
CA THR A 289 19.48 33.16 33.82
C THR A 289 19.70 32.61 32.42
N GLU A 290 20.58 31.61 32.27
CA GLU A 290 20.95 31.00 31.00
C GLU A 290 20.10 29.77 30.70
N SER A 291 19.87 29.48 29.42
CA SER A 291 19.10 28.31 28.99
C SER A 291 19.84 27.01 29.31
N ALA A 292 19.41 26.34 30.37
CA ALA A 292 19.81 24.98 30.69
C ALA A 292 19.03 23.96 29.85
N LYS A 293 19.60 22.77 29.68
CA LYS A 293 18.93 21.59 29.11
C LYS A 293 19.20 20.37 29.98
N LEU A 294 18.23 19.47 30.07
CA LEU A 294 18.43 18.10 30.52
C LEU A 294 18.77 17.25 29.30
N ASP A 295 19.87 16.53 29.37
CA ASP A 295 20.41 15.72 28.28
C ASP A 295 20.88 14.37 28.84
N SER A 296 21.04 13.35 28.01
CA SER A 296 21.47 12.02 28.45
C SER A 296 22.49 11.39 27.51
N ASN A 297 23.40 10.59 28.07
CA ASN A 297 24.31 9.78 27.27
C ASN A 297 24.78 8.52 28.03
N PRO A 298 25.40 7.54 27.34
CA PRO A 298 25.86 6.30 27.98
C PRO A 298 26.94 6.51 29.06
N GLN A 299 27.75 7.57 28.97
CA GLN A 299 28.87 7.80 29.88
C GLN A 299 28.42 8.35 31.25
N TYR A 300 27.54 9.35 31.24
CA TYR A 300 27.14 10.11 32.43
C TYR A 300 25.70 9.82 32.87
N GLY A 301 24.89 9.15 32.05
CA GLY A 301 23.44 9.06 32.27
C GLY A 301 22.79 10.41 31.99
N PHE A 302 21.81 10.81 32.81
CA PHE A 302 21.20 12.14 32.78
C PHE A 302 22.14 13.20 33.35
N PHE A 303 22.29 14.32 32.65
CA PHE A 303 23.07 15.46 33.10
C PHE A 303 22.44 16.78 32.66
N PHE A 304 22.77 17.85 33.37
CA PHE A 304 22.40 19.20 32.96
C PHE A 304 23.48 19.79 32.06
N ARG A 305 23.05 20.55 31.06
CA ARG A 305 23.92 21.22 30.10
C ARG A 305 23.58 22.70 30.01
N VAL A 306 24.60 23.55 30.15
CA VAL A 306 24.49 25.02 30.00
C VAL A 306 25.62 25.56 29.12
N THR A 307 25.52 26.84 28.74
CA THR A 307 26.59 27.52 28.00
C THR A 307 27.84 27.72 28.86
N LEU A 308 28.99 27.94 28.24
CA LEU A 308 30.25 28.21 28.95
C LEU A 308 30.22 29.45 29.85
N LYS A 309 29.35 30.43 29.56
CA LYS A 309 29.22 31.65 30.36
C LYS A 309 28.68 31.37 31.77
N ALA A 310 27.92 30.29 31.91
CA ALA A 310 27.26 29.86 33.13
C ALA A 310 28.19 29.20 34.16
N GLU A 311 29.42 28.83 33.77
CA GLU A 311 30.29 27.97 34.58
C GLU A 311 30.51 28.50 36.01
N LYS A 312 30.71 29.82 36.14
CA LYS A 312 30.92 30.47 37.44
C LYS A 312 29.70 30.31 38.34
N SER A 313 28.50 30.48 37.78
CA SER A 313 27.22 30.34 38.50
C SER A 313 27.02 28.91 39.00
N ILE A 314 27.40 27.90 38.20
CA ILE A 314 27.33 26.48 38.60
C ILE A 314 28.26 26.20 39.80
N ARG A 315 29.49 26.73 39.78
CA ARG A 315 30.44 26.57 40.89
C ARG A 315 29.97 27.27 42.16
N GLN A 316 29.40 28.47 42.04
CA GLN A 316 28.84 29.21 43.18
C GLN A 316 27.64 28.49 43.80
N ALA A 317 26.83 27.79 43.00
CA ALA A 317 25.72 26.96 43.46
C ALA A 317 26.17 25.63 44.09
N GLY A 318 27.47 25.32 44.13
CA GLY A 318 28.00 24.09 44.73
C GLY A 318 27.67 22.81 43.96
N LEU A 319 27.34 22.92 42.67
CA LEU A 319 26.99 21.78 41.82
C LEU A 319 28.24 21.11 41.23
N LYS A 320 28.14 19.80 40.97
CA LYS A 320 29.26 18.97 40.49
C LYS A 320 29.39 19.10 38.98
N ILE A 321 30.50 19.66 38.50
CA ILE A 321 30.83 19.73 37.06
C ILE A 321 31.38 18.38 36.60
N LEU A 322 30.83 17.86 35.51
CA LEU A 322 31.24 16.60 34.88
C LEU A 322 32.24 16.85 33.74
N GLU A 323 31.99 17.86 32.92
CA GLU A 323 32.82 18.19 31.74
C GLU A 323 32.62 19.67 31.36
N THR A 324 33.68 20.31 30.85
CA THR A 324 33.63 21.67 30.30
C THR A 324 34.38 21.72 28.98
N THR A 325 33.67 21.94 27.86
CA THR A 325 34.30 21.92 26.53
C THR A 325 33.68 22.98 25.60
N LYS A 326 34.48 23.59 24.71
CA LYS A 326 34.05 24.69 23.82
C LYS A 326 32.89 24.37 22.88
N GLY A 327 32.66 23.10 22.54
CA GLY A 327 31.52 22.66 21.73
C GLY A 327 30.32 22.15 22.54
N SER A 328 30.56 21.47 23.66
CA SER A 328 29.51 20.85 24.48
C SER A 328 28.99 21.76 25.62
N GLY A 329 29.66 22.89 25.91
CA GLY A 329 29.29 23.76 27.01
C GLY A 329 29.79 23.21 28.35
N VAL A 330 29.04 23.47 29.43
CA VAL A 330 29.32 22.91 30.76
C VAL A 330 28.28 21.84 31.05
N ARG A 331 28.75 20.61 31.29
CA ARG A 331 27.93 19.49 31.78
C ARG A 331 28.10 19.39 33.28
N PHE A 332 27.00 19.29 34.02
CA PHE A 332 27.02 19.24 35.48
C PHE A 332 25.85 18.41 36.01
N THR A 333 25.92 18.05 37.29
CA THR A 333 24.91 17.25 37.97
C THR A 333 24.67 17.75 39.40
N SER A 334 23.56 17.34 39.99
CA SER A 334 23.23 17.56 41.40
C SER A 334 23.28 16.22 42.16
N LYS A 335 23.36 16.26 43.50
CA LYS A 335 23.29 15.03 44.31
C LYS A 335 21.98 14.26 44.09
N ALA A 336 20.88 14.98 43.89
CA ALA A 336 19.58 14.38 43.59
C ALA A 336 19.58 13.69 42.21
N LEU A 337 20.11 14.35 41.17
CA LEU A 337 20.20 13.75 39.84
C LEU A 337 21.18 12.56 39.80
N GLU A 338 22.26 12.61 40.57
CA GLU A 338 23.19 11.49 40.73
C GLU A 338 22.53 10.27 41.39
N ALA A 339 21.67 10.48 42.40
CA ALA A 339 20.87 9.41 43.00
C ALA A 339 19.87 8.81 42.00
N LEU A 340 19.12 9.64 41.27
CA LEU A 340 18.19 9.22 40.22
C LEU A 340 18.90 8.43 39.11
N ASN A 341 20.09 8.86 38.70
CA ASN A 341 20.91 8.14 37.72
C ASN A 341 21.29 6.73 38.18
N ASN A 342 21.64 6.57 39.46
CA ASN A 342 22.02 5.26 39.99
C ASN A 342 20.82 4.31 40.03
N GLU A 343 19.65 4.82 40.44
CA GLU A 343 18.40 4.07 40.44
C GLU A 343 17.96 3.69 39.01
N TYR A 344 18.02 4.64 38.07
CA TYR A 344 17.74 4.38 36.65
C TYR A 344 18.66 3.31 36.07
N LYS A 345 19.97 3.36 36.38
CA LYS A 345 20.92 2.36 35.90
C LYS A 345 20.61 0.96 36.42
N GLU A 346 20.11 0.84 37.64
CA GLU A 346 19.72 -0.45 38.20
C GLU A 346 18.44 -0.99 37.56
N LEU A 347 17.43 -0.13 37.37
CA LEU A 347 16.21 -0.48 36.63
C LEU A 347 16.52 -0.85 35.16
N GLN A 348 17.42 -0.12 34.50
CA GLN A 348 17.83 -0.42 33.12
C GLN A 348 18.45 -1.82 33.03
N LYS A 349 19.33 -2.19 33.96
CA LYS A 349 19.89 -3.55 34.00
C LYS A 349 18.82 -4.62 34.20
N GLN A 350 17.86 -4.36 35.09
CA GLN A 350 16.74 -5.28 35.34
C GLN A 350 15.85 -5.41 34.10
N TYR A 351 15.57 -4.30 33.42
CA TYR A 351 14.83 -4.26 32.16
C TYR A 351 15.54 -5.07 31.08
N ASP A 352 16.84 -4.83 30.89
CA ASP A 352 17.65 -5.52 29.88
C ASP A 352 17.75 -7.02 30.14
N SER A 353 17.86 -7.43 31.41
CA SER A 353 17.87 -8.83 31.80
C SER A 353 16.53 -9.51 31.49
N SER A 354 15.42 -8.93 31.92
CA SER A 354 14.06 -9.47 31.69
C SER A 354 13.74 -9.54 30.20
N GLN A 355 14.08 -8.48 29.46
CA GLN A 355 13.93 -8.43 28.01
C GLN A 355 14.74 -9.53 27.31
N SER A 356 15.96 -9.80 27.76
CA SER A 356 16.82 -10.82 27.12
C SER A 356 16.21 -12.23 27.19
N GLU A 357 15.45 -12.55 28.23
CA GLU A 357 14.72 -13.80 28.35
C GLU A 357 13.53 -13.86 27.37
N LEU A 358 12.77 -12.77 27.29
CA LEU A 358 11.66 -12.63 26.33
C LEU A 358 12.15 -12.73 24.88
N ILE A 359 13.28 -12.10 24.55
CA ILE A 359 13.89 -12.19 23.21
C ILE A 359 14.16 -13.64 22.84
N LYS A 360 14.72 -14.45 23.75
CA LYS A 360 14.98 -15.88 23.48
C LYS A 360 13.69 -16.62 23.18
N MET A 361 12.64 -16.42 23.99
CA MET A 361 11.35 -17.06 23.77
C MET A 361 10.69 -16.65 22.45
N VAL A 362 10.78 -15.36 22.09
CA VAL A 362 10.27 -14.86 20.80
C VAL A 362 11.03 -15.50 19.64
N ILE A 363 12.37 -15.57 19.71
CA ILE A 363 13.20 -16.20 18.68
C ILE A 363 12.85 -17.69 18.55
N GLU A 364 12.69 -18.42 19.65
CA GLU A 364 12.28 -19.83 19.64
C GLU A 364 10.89 -20.01 19.02
N THR A 365 9.94 -19.13 19.34
CA THR A 365 8.59 -19.13 18.76
C THR A 365 8.63 -18.84 17.26
N CYS A 366 9.43 -17.85 16.83
CA CYS A 366 9.72 -17.58 15.43
C CYS A 366 10.36 -18.79 14.74
N GLY A 367 11.19 -19.55 15.47
CA GLY A 367 11.78 -20.81 15.03
C GLY A 367 10.74 -21.86 14.63
N ALA A 368 9.56 -21.88 15.24
CA ALA A 368 8.47 -22.79 14.85
C ALA A 368 7.94 -22.52 13.43
N PHE A 369 8.13 -21.30 12.92
CA PHE A 369 7.78 -20.92 11.55
C PHE A 369 8.89 -21.27 10.53
N VAL A 370 10.04 -21.80 10.96
CA VAL A 370 11.14 -22.20 10.05
C VAL A 370 10.67 -23.19 9.00
N PHE A 371 9.75 -24.10 9.34
CA PHE A 371 9.18 -25.02 8.35
C PHE A 371 8.41 -24.28 7.26
N LEU A 372 7.70 -23.18 7.58
CA LEU A 372 7.05 -22.34 6.57
C LEU A 372 8.09 -21.71 5.63
N PHE A 373 9.12 -21.10 6.20
CA PHE A 373 10.18 -20.47 5.41
C PHE A 373 10.93 -21.49 4.54
N LEU A 374 11.21 -22.69 5.08
CA LEU A 374 11.85 -23.77 4.34
C LEU A 374 10.94 -24.36 3.26
N PHE A 375 9.65 -24.56 3.55
CA PHE A 375 8.65 -25.04 2.59
C PHE A 375 8.51 -24.08 1.42
N LEU A 376 8.64 -22.78 1.67
CA LEU A 376 8.60 -21.77 0.63
C LEU A 376 9.95 -21.60 -0.08
N SER A 377 11.07 -21.87 0.59
CA SER A 377 12.41 -21.79 -0.05
C SER A 377 12.70 -22.95 -1.01
N ARG A 378 11.95 -24.04 -0.88
CA ARG A 378 11.96 -25.21 -1.77
C ARG A 378 10.75 -25.17 -2.68
#